data_AF-A0A8J3GG89-F1
#
_entry.id   AF-A0A8J3GG89-F1
#
_cell.length_a   1.000
_cell.length_b   1.000
_cell.length_c   1.000
_cell.angle_alpha   90.00
_cell.angle_beta   90.00
_cell.angle_gamma   90.00
#
_symmetry.space_group_name_H-M   'P 1'
#
loop_
_entity.id
_entity.type
_entity.pdbx_description
1 polymer ?
#
loop_
_entity_poly.entity_id
_entity_poly.type
_entity_poly.pdbx_seq_one_letter_code
_entity_poly.pdbx_strand_id
1 'polypeptide(L)' 'MTNQTENKSNQPDRILYFYEDQGKGKSRRIAIGALWNHREGEGANIVLDSLPIRGFDGRLVAFPPRDPDQNVTA' A
#
# COMPACT_ATOMS: atom_id res chain seq x y z
N MET A 1 4.80 -22.56 -27.09
CA MET A 1 5.19 -21.36 -26.33
C MET A 1 3.99 -20.95 -25.49
N THR A 2 3.98 -21.31 -24.21
CA THR A 2 2.90 -20.96 -23.27
C THR A 2 3.09 -19.51 -22.85
N ASN A 3 2.29 -18.61 -23.42
CA ASN A 3 2.20 -17.23 -22.95
C ASN A 3 1.59 -17.24 -21.55
N GLN A 4 2.42 -17.08 -20.53
CA GLN A 4 1.97 -16.63 -19.22
C GLN A 4 1.50 -15.18 -19.39
N THR A 5 0.20 -14.98 -19.53
CA THR A 5 -0.41 -13.66 -19.38
C THR A 5 -0.33 -13.31 -17.90
N GLU A 6 0.72 -12.60 -17.50
CA GLU A 6 0.81 -12.00 -16.17
C GLU A 6 -0.46 -11.18 -15.93
N ASN A 7 -1.23 -11.53 -14.90
CA ASN A 7 -2.36 -10.78 -14.40
C ASN A 7 -1.89 -9.44 -13.78
N LYS A 8 -1.31 -8.55 -14.58
CA LYS A 8 -0.90 -7.19 -14.17
C LYS A 8 -2.09 -6.27 -13.87
N SER A 9 -3.31 -6.69 -14.18
CA SER A 9 -4.47 -5.79 -14.16
C SER A 9 -4.97 -5.41 -12.77
N ASN A 10 -4.65 -6.16 -11.71
CA ASN A 10 -5.25 -5.95 -10.38
C ASN A 10 -4.24 -5.63 -9.26
N GLN A 11 -2.94 -5.59 -9.56
CA GLN A 11 -1.95 -5.25 -8.54
C GLN A 11 -1.87 -3.72 -8.39
N PRO A 12 -1.92 -3.19 -7.15
CA PRO A 12 -1.74 -1.78 -6.92
C PRO A 12 -0.31 -1.33 -7.20
N ASP A 13 -0.15 -0.11 -7.68
CA ASP A 13 1.16 0.51 -7.87
C ASP A 13 1.85 0.73 -6.52
N ARG A 14 1.08 1.12 -5.49
CA ARG A 14 1.57 1.33 -4.12
C ARG A 14 0.52 0.90 -3.09
N ILE A 15 0.98 0.44 -1.94
CA ILE A 15 0.15 0.19 -0.75
C ILE A 15 0.20 1.41 0.16
N LEU A 16 -0.96 1.83 0.67
CA LEU A 16 -1.09 2.96 1.58
C LEU A 16 -1.08 2.47 3.03
N TYR A 17 -0.27 3.15 3.83
CA TYR A 17 -0.11 2.85 5.24
C TYR A 17 -0.37 4.08 6.11
N PHE A 18 -1.00 3.80 7.26
CA PHE A 18 -1.08 4.69 8.40
C PHE A 18 -0.06 4.22 9.46
N TYR A 19 0.58 5.17 10.16
CA TYR A 19 1.46 4.90 11.28
C TYR A 19 0.77 5.29 12.58
N GLU A 20 0.34 4.30 13.33
CA GLU A 20 -0.28 4.49 14.63
C GLU A 20 0.80 4.56 15.71
N ASP A 21 0.82 5.64 16.50
CA ASP A 21 1.67 5.71 17.70
C ASP A 21 1.11 4.77 18.78
N GLN A 22 1.94 3.84 19.23
CA GLN A 22 1.62 2.88 20.29
C GLN A 22 2.15 3.35 21.66
N GLY A 23 2.71 4.55 21.72
CA GLY A 23 3.42 5.08 22.87
C GLY A 23 4.82 4.47 23.04
N LYS A 24 5.59 5.03 23.98
CA LYS A 24 6.96 4.58 24.31
C LYS A 24 7.90 4.53 23.09
N GLY A 25 7.71 5.44 22.13
CA GLY A 25 8.51 5.56 20.90
C GLY A 25 8.30 4.42 19.90
N LYS A 26 7.22 3.64 20.03
CA LYS A 26 6.89 2.57 19.08
C LYS A 26 5.77 3.03 18.15
N SER A 27 5.95 2.83 16.84
CA SER A 27 4.90 3.04 15.85
C SER A 27 4.53 1.72 15.19
N ARG A 28 3.22 1.51 14.98
CA ARG A 28 2.69 0.38 14.23
C ARG A 28 2.33 0.86 12.84
N ARG A 29 2.84 0.17 11.82
CA ARG A 29 2.46 0.40 10.43
C ARG A 29 1.25 -0.46 10.08
N ILE A 30 0.16 0.17 9.64
CA ILE A 30 -1.12 -0.47 9.32
C ILE A 30 -1.43 -0.21 7.86
N ALA A 31 -1.63 -1.26 7.05
CA ALA A 31 -2.10 -1.12 5.68
C ALA A 31 -3.58 -0.73 5.71
N ILE A 32 -3.94 0.35 5.02
CA ILE A 32 -5.32 0.87 5.06
C ILE A 32 -5.95 1.00 3.68
N GLY A 33 -5.20 0.73 2.62
CA GLY A 33 -5.66 0.83 1.25
C GLY A 33 -4.52 0.78 0.25
N ALA A 34 -4.78 1.28 -0.95
CA ALA A 34 -3.86 1.20 -2.06
C ALA A 34 -4.03 2.38 -3.03
N LEU A 35 -3.02 2.53 -3.89
CA LEU A 35 -2.92 3.58 -4.89
C LEU A 35 -2.62 2.96 -6.25
N TRP A 36 -3.31 3.45 -7.27
CA TRP A 36 -3.07 3.14 -8.68
C TRP A 36 -2.81 4.43 -9.45
N ASN A 37 -1.81 4.45 -10.30
CA ASN A 37 -1.56 5.56 -11.20
C ASN A 37 -2.76 5.74 -12.14
N HIS A 38 -3.17 6.99 -12.34
CA HIS A 38 -4.29 7.30 -13.21
C HIS A 38 -3.88 7.13 -14.67
N ARG A 39 -4.83 6.76 -15.53
CA ARG A 39 -4.55 6.53 -16.95
C ARG A 39 -4.42 7.82 -17.76
N GLU A 40 -5.01 8.91 -17.27
CA GLU A 40 -5.08 10.19 -17.98
C GLU A 40 -3.91 11.14 -17.66
N GLY A 41 -2.89 10.69 -16.92
CA GLY A 41 -1.69 11.49 -16.63
C GLY A 41 -1.05 11.18 -15.29
N GLU A 42 -0.33 12.15 -14.73
CA GLU A 42 0.42 12.05 -13.46
C GLU A 42 -0.47 12.01 -12.19
N GLY A 43 -1.77 11.78 -12.34
CA GLY A 43 -2.70 11.61 -11.24
C GLY A 43 -2.66 10.20 -10.66
N ALA A 44 -3.37 9.99 -9.54
CA ALA A 44 -3.53 8.67 -8.96
C ALA A 44 -4.91 8.48 -8.32
N ASN A 45 -5.42 7.26 -8.42
CA ASN A 45 -6.60 6.80 -7.69
C ASN A 45 -6.16 6.22 -6.35
N ILE A 46 -6.80 6.68 -5.28
CA ILE A 46 -6.62 6.20 -3.91
C ILE A 46 -7.88 5.45 -3.52
N VAL A 47 -7.74 4.21 -3.07
CA VAL A 47 -8.83 3.43 -2.48
C VAL A 47 -8.45 3.10 -1.05
N LEU A 48 -9.35 3.39 -0.11
CA LEU A 48 -9.19 3.07 1.30
C LEU A 48 -10.15 1.94 1.67
N ASP A 49 -9.61 0.83 2.17
CA ASP A 49 -10.40 -0.27 2.70
C ASP A 49 -10.77 -0.04 4.17
N SER A 50 -10.02 0.85 4.84
CA SER A 50 -10.25 1.22 6.23
C SER A 50 -9.88 2.68 6.48
N LEU A 51 -10.60 3.30 7.43
CA LEU A 51 -10.32 4.67 7.85
C LEU A 51 -9.51 4.66 9.16
N PRO A 52 -8.36 5.37 9.22
CA PRO A 52 -7.62 5.54 10.46
C PRO A 52 -8.40 6.47 11.40
N ILE A 53 -9.06 5.90 12.40
CA ILE A 53 -9.96 6.62 13.32
C ILE A 53 -9.28 7.08 14.62
N ARG A 54 -8.04 6.66 14.90
CA ARG A 54 -7.32 6.99 16.15
C ARG A 54 -6.05 7.76 15.85
N GLY A 55 -6.00 9.02 16.30
CA GLY A 55 -4.79 9.85 16.18
C GLY A 55 -4.36 10.12 14.73
N PHE A 56 -5.30 10.07 13.78
CA PHE A 56 -4.99 10.32 12.38
C PHE A 56 -4.76 11.81 12.15
N ASP A 57 -3.55 12.14 11.72
CA ASP A 57 -3.08 13.49 11.40
C ASP A 57 -3.29 13.88 9.92
N GLY A 58 -3.99 13.03 9.16
CA GLY A 58 -4.17 13.20 7.72
C GLY A 58 -3.05 12.62 6.86
N ARG A 59 -2.00 12.03 7.46
CA ARG A 59 -0.85 11.53 6.71
C ARG A 59 -0.94 10.06 6.38
N LEU A 60 -0.81 9.75 5.10
CA LEU A 60 -0.62 8.40 4.56
C LEU A 60 0.74 8.28 3.90
N VAL A 61 1.32 7.08 3.94
CA VAL A 61 2.59 6.78 3.28
C VAL A 61 2.37 5.65 2.29
N ALA A 62 2.79 5.88 1.05
CA ALA A 62 2.71 4.93 -0.04
C ALA A 62 4.06 4.20 -0.22
N PHE A 63 4.05 2.87 -0.21
CA PHE A 63 5.23 2.06 -0.54
C PHE A 63 4.92 1.11 -1.69
N PRO A 64 5.93 0.70 -2.49
CA PRO A 64 5.76 -0.42 -3.43
C PRO A 64 5.17 -1.64 -2.72
N PRO A 65 4.36 -2.46 -3.41
CA PRO A 65 4.00 -3.78 -2.91
C PRO A 65 5.25 -4.54 -2.48
N ARG A 66 5.17 -5.25 -1.36
CA ARG A 66 6.26 -6.14 -0.98
C ARG A 66 6.37 -7.24 -2.03
N ASP A 67 7.60 -7.55 -2.42
CA ASP A 67 7.87 -8.71 -3.25
C ASP A 67 7.55 -9.97 -2.41
N PRO A 68 6.59 -10.81 -2.83
CA PRO A 68 6.24 -12.02 -2.10
C PRO A 68 7.42 -13.00 -1.95
N ASP A 69 8.44 -12.92 -2.80
CA ASP A 69 9.59 -13.83 -2.80
C ASP A 69 10.71 -13.42 -1.82
N GLN A 70 10.61 -12.24 -1.18
CA GLN A 70 11.59 -11.76 -0.19
C GLN A 70 11.43 -12.41 1.21
N ASN A 71 10.45 -13.29 1.42
CA ASN A 71 10.20 -13.94 2.72
C ASN A 71 10.86 -15.33 2.86
N VAL A 72 11.73 -15.75 1.94
CA VAL A 72 12.35 -17.10 1.95
C VAL A 72 13.85 -17.06 2.23
N THR A 73 14.34 -16.17 3.09
CA THR A 73 15.66 -16.34 3.73
C THR A 73 15.71 -15.55 5.03
N ALA A 74 15.33 -16.18 6.14
CA ALA A 74 15.68 -15.75 7.49
C ALA A 74 15.85 -16.99 8.37
#